data_AF-M1I5K0-F1
#
_entry.id   AF-M1I5K0-F1
#
_cell.length_a   1.000
_cell.length_b   1.000
_cell.length_c   1.000
_cell.angle_alpha   90.00
_cell.angle_beta   90.00
_cell.angle_gamma   90.00
#
_symmetry.space_group_name_H-M   'P 1'
#
loop_
_entity.id
_entity.type
_entity.pdbx_description
1 polymer ?
#
loop_
_entity_poly.entity_id
_entity_poly.type
_entity_poly.pdbx_seq_one_letter_code
_entity_poly.pdbx_strand_id
1 'polypeptide(L)'
;MFAPLLDIIHDMNEEKIVEAADKLLKLLKDTQKEDLLKLAYELEKEIRNLKEEDELLRFSIPELVDQLKQTIKELNEYRKRKIKLLISILVIKLSENNFLIRESVLKGKVEIKPQTYM
;
A
#
# COMPACT_ATOMS: atom_id res chain seq x y z
N MET A 1 4.96 -17.14 8.59
CA MET A 1 4.55 -15.73 8.80
C MET A 1 5.39 -14.74 7.98
N PHE A 2 6.72 -14.91 7.88
CA PHE A 2 7.60 -13.99 7.13
C PHE A 2 7.45 -14.02 5.60
N ALA A 3 7.26 -15.21 5.00
CA ALA A 3 7.13 -15.31 3.54
C ALA A 3 5.95 -14.51 2.95
N PRO A 4 4.73 -14.52 3.54
CA PRO A 4 3.64 -13.65 3.11
C PRO A 4 3.96 -12.14 3.20
N LEU A 5 4.72 -11.71 4.21
CA LEU A 5 5.11 -10.30 4.36
C LEU A 5 6.15 -9.89 3.31
N LEU A 6 7.07 -10.78 2.95
CA LEU A 6 8.04 -10.54 1.87
C LEU A 6 7.36 -10.45 0.50
N ASP A 7 6.34 -11.26 0.26
CA ASP A 7 5.51 -11.20 -0.95
C ASP A 7 4.78 -9.85 -1.06
N ILE A 8 4.21 -9.35 0.04
CA ILE A 8 3.60 -8.01 0.10
C ILE A 8 4.64 -6.91 -0.19
N ILE A 9 5.84 -7.00 0.37
CA ILE A 9 6.94 -6.05 0.11
C ILE A 9 7.37 -6.10 -1.36
N HIS A 10 7.38 -7.29 -1.96
CA HIS A 10 7.70 -7.46 -3.37
C HIS A 10 6.68 -6.74 -4.26
N ASP A 11 5.38 -6.97 -4.04
CA ASP A 11 4.30 -6.27 -4.78
C ASP A 11 4.40 -4.74 -4.63
N MET A 12 4.72 -4.24 -3.42
CA MET A 12 4.93 -2.81 -3.20
C MET A 12 6.11 -2.24 -4.00
N ASN A 13 7.17 -3.02 -4.21
CA ASN A 13 8.33 -2.62 -5.00
C ASN A 13 8.08 -2.68 -6.51
N GLU A 14 7.09 -3.46 -6.94
CA GLU A 14 6.63 -3.55 -8.33
C GLU A 14 5.50 -2.56 -8.65
N GLU A 15 5.19 -1.64 -7.74
CA GLU A 15 4.08 -0.67 -7.86
C GLU A 15 2.68 -1.33 -7.99
N LYS A 16 2.56 -2.59 -7.58
CA LYS A 16 1.30 -3.36 -7.44
C LYS A 16 0.65 -3.07 -6.08
N ILE A 17 0.34 -1.80 -5.85
CA ILE A 17 -0.05 -1.28 -4.54
C ILE A 17 -1.38 -1.86 -4.05
N VAL A 18 -2.34 -2.06 -4.95
CA VAL A 18 -3.67 -2.58 -4.59
C VAL A 18 -3.58 -4.08 -4.26
N GLU A 19 -2.81 -4.84 -5.04
CA GLU A 19 -2.55 -6.26 -4.79
C GLU A 19 -1.86 -6.48 -3.45
N ALA A 20 -0.83 -5.67 -3.15
CA ALA A 20 -0.13 -5.69 -1.86
C ALA A 20 -1.10 -5.42 -0.70
N ALA A 21 -2.00 -4.45 -0.86
CA ALA A 21 -3.00 -4.10 0.15
C ALA A 21 -4.01 -5.23 0.38
N ASP A 22 -4.53 -5.84 -0.69
CA ASP A 22 -5.48 -6.94 -0.61
C ASP A 22 -4.86 -8.19 0.05
N LYS A 23 -3.60 -8.50 -0.25
CA LYS A 23 -2.86 -9.58 0.42
C LYS A 23 -2.69 -9.30 1.92
N LEU A 24 -2.35 -8.07 2.27
CA LEU A 24 -2.17 -7.66 3.67
C LEU A 24 -3.50 -7.71 4.46
N LEU A 25 -4.60 -7.24 3.89
CA LEU A 25 -5.92 -7.31 4.52
C LEU A 25 -6.36 -8.75 4.78
N LYS A 26 -6.04 -9.68 3.87
CA LYS A 26 -6.28 -11.12 4.09
C LYS A 26 -5.51 -11.65 5.29
N LEU A 27 -4.27 -11.23 5.52
CA LEU A 27 -3.49 -11.62 6.70
C LEU A 27 -4.04 -11.04 8.00
N LEU A 28 -4.75 -9.91 7.92
CA LEU A 28 -5.30 -9.21 9.08
C LEU A 28 -6.69 -9.69 9.50
N LYS A 29 -7.37 -10.53 8.70
CA LYS A 29 -8.74 -10.99 8.99
C LYS A 29 -8.91 -11.65 10.35
N ASP A 30 -7.90 -12.39 10.81
CA ASP A 30 -7.96 -13.14 12.07
C ASP A 30 -7.28 -12.40 13.24
N THR A 31 -6.87 -11.14 13.05
CA THR A 31 -6.21 -10.37 14.11
C THR A 31 -7.21 -9.81 15.11
N GLN A 32 -6.89 -9.87 16.40
CA GLN A 32 -7.67 -9.23 17.46
C GLN A 32 -7.02 -7.93 17.96
N LYS A 33 -5.86 -7.55 17.39
CA LYS A 33 -5.14 -6.33 17.80
C LYS A 33 -5.86 -5.09 17.29
N GLU A 34 -6.47 -4.33 18.19
CA GLU A 34 -7.30 -3.15 17.87
C GLU A 34 -6.54 -2.09 17.06
N ASP A 35 -5.25 -1.88 17.35
CA ASP A 35 -4.41 -0.93 16.62
C ASP A 35 -4.19 -1.36 15.16
N LEU A 36 -4.04 -2.65 14.90
CA LEU A 36 -3.95 -3.21 13.55
C LEU A 36 -5.28 -3.14 12.82
N LEU A 37 -6.39 -3.37 13.51
CA LEU A 37 -7.73 -3.27 12.92
C LEU A 37 -8.06 -1.84 12.48
N LYS A 38 -7.70 -0.82 13.30
CA LYS A 38 -7.86 0.59 12.92
C LYS A 38 -7.07 0.94 11.67
N LEU A 39 -5.82 0.47 11.58
CA LEU A 39 -4.98 0.67 10.40
C LEU A 39 -5.51 -0.08 9.17
N ALA A 40 -6.04 -1.30 9.36
CA ALA A 40 -6.67 -2.09 8.30
C ALA A 40 -7.92 -1.38 7.75
N TYR A 41 -8.75 -0.81 8.62
CA TYR A 41 -9.93 -0.04 8.21
C TYR A 41 -9.56 1.20 7.39
N GLU A 42 -8.56 1.97 7.83
CA GLU A 42 -8.07 3.11 7.05
C GLU A 42 -7.47 2.68 5.71
N LEU A 43 -6.81 1.52 5.64
CA LEU A 43 -6.31 0.94 4.40
C LEU A 43 -7.47 0.58 3.44
N GLU A 44 -8.50 -0.11 3.93
CA GLU A 44 -9.70 -0.45 3.15
C GLU A 44 -10.42 0.77 2.59
N LYS A 45 -10.53 1.83 3.41
CA LYS A 45 -11.14 3.09 3.02
C LYS A 45 -10.40 3.73 1.83
N GLU A 46 -9.07 3.77 1.87
CA GLU A 46 -8.30 4.35 0.76
C GLU A 46 -8.37 3.51 -0.53
N ILE A 47 -8.40 2.18 -0.42
CA ILE A 47 -8.62 1.29 -1.58
C ILE A 47 -9.99 1.54 -2.20
N ARG A 48 -11.02 1.74 -1.37
CA ARG A 48 -12.37 2.05 -1.85
C ARG A 48 -12.41 3.40 -2.57
N ASN A 49 -11.82 4.42 -1.97
CA ASN A 49 -11.82 5.76 -2.57
C ASN A 49 -11.12 5.78 -3.94
N LEU A 50 -10.02 5.01 -4.10
CA LEU A 50 -9.35 4.85 -5.41
C LEU A 50 -10.27 4.29 -6.50
N LYS A 51 -11.31 3.54 -6.15
CA LYS A 51 -12.24 2.91 -7.10
C LYS A 51 -13.45 3.78 -7.41
N GLU A 52 -13.84 4.67 -6.50
CA GLU A 52 -15.10 5.44 -6.58
C GLU A 52 -14.93 6.84 -7.20
N GLU A 53 -13.71 7.35 -7.31
CA GLU A 53 -13.44 8.75 -7.68
C GLU A 53 -13.79 9.12 -9.13
N ASP A 54 -13.81 8.13 -10.02
CA ASP A 54 -14.16 8.30 -11.44
C ASP A 54 -15.66 8.61 -11.65
N GLU A 55 -16.51 8.39 -10.64
CA GLU A 55 -17.94 8.72 -10.74
C GLU A 55 -18.19 10.23 -10.84
N LEU A 56 -17.29 11.05 -10.30
CA LEU A 56 -17.38 12.51 -10.35
C LEU A 56 -17.27 13.07 -11.77
N LEU A 57 -16.59 12.36 -12.67
CA LEU A 57 -16.45 12.76 -14.06
C LEU A 57 -17.80 12.81 -14.79
N ARG A 58 -18.81 12.06 -14.31
CA ARG A 58 -20.17 12.03 -14.88
C ARG A 58 -20.95 13.33 -14.70
N PHE A 59 -20.54 14.18 -13.76
CA PHE A 59 -21.19 15.45 -13.44
C PHE A 59 -20.38 16.67 -13.90
N SER A 60 -19.33 16.44 -14.69
CA SER A 60 -18.38 17.48 -15.05
C SER A 60 -18.91 18.40 -16.16
N ILE A 61 -18.64 19.69 -15.99
CA ILE A 61 -18.85 20.73 -17.01
C ILE A 61 -17.74 20.58 -18.07
N PRO A 62 -18.05 20.57 -19.39
CA PRO A 62 -17.07 20.30 -20.45
C PRO A 62 -15.82 21.17 -20.38
N GLU A 63 -15.96 22.44 -19.98
CA GLU A 63 -14.87 23.40 -19.87
C GLU A 63 -13.93 23.12 -18.69
N LEU A 64 -14.38 22.35 -17.70
CA LEU A 64 -13.63 22.02 -16.48
C LEU A 64 -13.22 20.54 -16.41
N VAL A 65 -13.69 19.70 -17.34
CA VAL A 65 -13.50 18.25 -17.27
C VAL A 65 -12.03 17.84 -17.27
N ASP A 66 -11.19 18.52 -18.05
CA ASP A 66 -9.77 18.19 -18.15
C ASP A 66 -9.01 18.59 -16.89
N GLN A 67 -9.36 19.73 -16.28
CA GLN A 67 -8.83 20.13 -14.98
C GLN A 67 -9.25 19.12 -13.89
N LEU A 68 -10.52 18.71 -13.89
CA LEU A 68 -11.03 17.71 -12.93
C LEU A 68 -10.33 16.36 -13.09
N LYS A 69 -10.14 15.87 -14.32
CA LYS A 69 -9.36 14.65 -14.59
C LYS A 69 -7.95 14.73 -14.05
N GLN A 70 -7.28 15.87 -14.25
CA GLN A 70 -5.92 16.06 -13.75
C GLN A 70 -5.89 16.06 -12.22
N THR A 71 -6.82 16.76 -11.56
CA THR A 71 -6.92 16.76 -10.09
C THR A 71 -7.21 15.36 -9.54
N ILE A 72 -8.12 14.60 -10.14
CA ILE A 72 -8.40 13.21 -9.74
C ILE A 72 -7.15 12.34 -9.90
N LYS A 73 -6.42 12.49 -11.01
CA LYS A 73 -5.17 11.76 -11.25
C LYS A 73 -4.12 12.06 -10.16
N GLU A 74 -3.91 13.33 -9.84
CA GLU A 74 -2.98 13.75 -8.80
C GLU A 74 -3.39 13.18 -7.44
N LEU A 75 -4.68 13.24 -7.13
CA LEU A 75 -5.22 12.75 -5.87
C LEU A 75 -5.09 11.22 -5.76
N ASN A 76 -5.31 10.48 -6.85
CA ASN A 76 -5.07 9.04 -6.92
C ASN A 76 -3.58 8.69 -6.65
N GLU A 77 -2.64 9.48 -7.15
CA GLU A 77 -1.22 9.30 -6.85
C GLU A 77 -0.92 9.54 -5.36
N TYR A 78 -1.52 10.56 -4.74
CA TYR A 78 -1.40 10.77 -3.29
C TYR A 78 -2.02 9.64 -2.47
N ARG A 79 -3.18 9.11 -2.89
CA ARG A 79 -3.82 7.94 -2.25
C ARG A 79 -2.93 6.70 -2.32
N LYS A 80 -2.36 6.39 -3.49
CA LYS A 80 -1.41 5.28 -3.65
C LYS A 80 -0.22 5.40 -2.71
N ARG A 81 0.35 6.61 -2.57
CA ARG A 81 1.44 6.88 -1.62
C ARG A 81 1.00 6.65 -0.17
N LYS A 82 -0.20 7.13 0.21
CA LYS A 82 -0.77 6.88 1.55
C LYS A 82 -0.95 5.38 1.81
N ILE A 83 -1.50 4.64 0.84
CA ILE A 83 -1.67 3.19 0.93
C ILE A 83 -0.32 2.50 1.13
N LYS A 84 0.70 2.86 0.34
CA LYS A 84 2.06 2.30 0.48
C LYS A 84 2.60 2.50 1.90
N LEU A 85 2.40 3.68 2.50
CA LEU A 85 2.80 3.96 3.88
C LEU A 85 2.01 3.13 4.91
N LEU A 86 0.70 2.99 4.73
CA LEU A 86 -0.14 2.17 5.61
C LEU A 86 0.29 0.70 5.58
N ILE A 87 0.56 0.16 4.38
CA ILE A 87 1.10 -1.19 4.21
C ILE A 87 2.45 -1.33 4.93
N SER A 88 3.37 -0.38 4.75
CA SER A 88 4.66 -0.38 5.45
C SER A 88 4.53 -0.45 6.98
N ILE A 89 3.65 0.39 7.55
CA ILE A 89 3.41 0.42 9.01
C ILE A 89 2.85 -0.92 9.49
N LEU A 90 1.86 -1.46 8.79
CA LEU A 90 1.22 -2.74 9.12
C LEU A 90 2.20 -3.92 9.01
N VAL A 91 3.01 -3.96 7.95
CA VAL A 91 4.04 -5.00 7.75
C VAL A 91 5.09 -4.96 8.87
N ILE A 92 5.58 -3.78 9.24
CA ILE A 92 6.54 -3.63 10.35
C ILE A 92 5.92 -4.11 11.67
N LYS A 93 4.68 -3.71 11.97
CA LYS A 93 3.98 -4.12 13.19
C LYS A 93 3.69 -5.64 13.22
N LEU A 94 3.27 -6.22 12.11
CA LEU A 94 3.04 -7.67 12.00
C LEU A 94 4.32 -8.49 12.13
N SER A 95 5.45 -7.93 11.69
CA SER A 95 6.75 -8.57 11.84
C SER A 95 7.35 -8.46 13.24
N GLU A 96 6.65 -7.84 14.19
CA GLU A 96 7.14 -7.56 15.54
C GLU A 96 8.50 -6.81 15.53
N ASN A 97 8.64 -5.86 14.61
CA ASN A 97 9.89 -5.12 14.37
C ASN A 97 11.08 -6.00 13.94
N ASN A 98 10.85 -7.11 13.26
CA ASN A 98 11.94 -7.90 12.66
C ASN A 98 12.82 -7.01 11.78
N PHE A 99 14.12 -7.00 12.08
CA PHE A 99 15.10 -6.13 11.43
C PHE A 99 15.12 -6.29 9.92
N LEU A 100 15.12 -7.52 9.40
CA LEU A 100 15.19 -7.79 7.96
C LEU A 100 13.96 -7.26 7.22
N ILE A 101 12.76 -7.47 7.78
CA ILE A 101 11.52 -6.93 7.21
C ILE A 101 11.54 -5.40 7.25
N ARG A 102 11.89 -4.82 8.39
CA ARG A 102 11.94 -3.36 8.56
C ARG A 102 12.91 -2.72 7.56
N GLU A 103 14.10 -3.28 7.39
CA GLU A 103 15.07 -2.80 6.41
C GLU A 103 14.57 -2.97 4.97
N SER A 104 13.91 -4.09 4.67
CA SER A 104 13.34 -4.35 3.33
C SER A 104 12.23 -3.34 2.96
N VAL A 105 11.43 -2.95 3.95
CA VAL A 105 10.36 -1.93 3.80
C VAL A 105 10.95 -0.52 3.67
N LEU A 106 11.95 -0.17 4.48
CA LEU A 106 12.49 1.19 4.56
C LEU A 106 13.48 1.52 3.44
N LYS A 107 14.31 0.56 3.01
CA LYS A 107 15.38 0.84 2.05
C LYS A 107 14.92 0.85 0.60
N GLY A 108 13.85 0.13 0.24
CA GLY A 108 13.35 0.00 -1.14
C GLY A 108 14.39 -0.64 -2.06
N LYS A 109 14.08 -1.79 -2.67
CA LYS A 109 15.06 -2.64 -3.38
C LYS A 109 16.39 -2.77 -2.63
N VAL A 110 16.42 -3.68 -1.65
CA VAL A 110 17.72 -4.20 -1.19
C VAL A 110 18.30 -4.98 -2.38
N GLU A 111 19.24 -4.38 -3.11
CA GLU A 111 20.20 -5.15 -3.89
C GLU A 111 20.96 -6.02 -2.90
N ILE A 112 20.50 -7.24 -2.69
CA ILE A 112 21.29 -8.28 -2.04
C ILE A 112 22.40 -8.61 -3.03
N LYS A 113 23.48 -7.82 -3.03
CA LYS A 113 24.72 -8.24 -3.68
C LYS A 113 25.17 -9.51 -2.97
N PRO A 114 25.27 -10.66 -3.64
CA PRO A 114 25.80 -11.85 -2.99
C PRO A 114 27.22 -11.51 -2.53
N GLN A 115 27.50 -11.71 -1.24
CA GLN A 115 28.87 -11.71 -0.75
C GLN A 115 29.55 -12.94 -1.35
N THR A 116 30.20 -12.78 -2.49
CA THR A 116 31.22 -13.72 -2.93
C THR A 116 32.35 -13.64 -1.92
N TYR A 117 32.40 -14.62 -1.02
CA TYR A 117 33.62 -15.00 -0.34
C TYR A 117 34.63 -15.39 -1.44
N MET A 118 35.65 -14.54 -1.64
CA MET A 118 36.91 -14.91 -2.27
C MET A 118 37.92 -15.20 -1.16
#